data_AF-A0A6B3C826-F1
#
_entry.id   AF-A0A6B3C826-F1
#
_cell.length_a   1.000
_cell.length_b   1.000
_cell.length_c   1.000
_cell.angle_alpha   90.00
_cell.angle_beta   90.00
_cell.angle_gamma   90.00
#
_symmetry.space_group_name_H-M   'P 1'
#
loop_
_entity.id
_entity.type
_entity.pdbx_description
1 polymer ?
#
loop_
_entity_poly.entity_id
_entity_poly.type
_entity_poly.pdbx_seq_one_letter_code
_entity_poly.pdbx_strand_id
1 'polypeptide(L)'
;AGERERGLAEARAFWAAQEARDAADAPSLLGGLPGLGEDGPVFLPRQADMVGLEPLLGDELLDEYPEDSPELAAARRRHPSHPDFVPAQASHPGADHERTVNRLEELAEARTALADVRPGPLGTLDVYVFTDGTTLCMTPGHRETAERLSEALRAGTAPVLLGGSGISGAYALTFSCGDSEDPDSNV
;
A
#
# COMPACT_ATOMS: atom_id res chain seq x y z
N ALA A 1 26.27 9.40 32.18
CA ALA A 1 26.78 8.60 31.03
C ALA A 1 26.17 7.19 31.00
N GLY A 2 26.15 6.44 32.12
CA GLY A 2 25.72 5.03 32.14
C GLY A 2 24.24 4.74 31.79
N GLU A 3 23.30 5.65 32.07
CA GLU A 3 21.88 5.41 31.75
C GLU A 3 21.58 5.51 30.25
N ARG A 4 22.25 6.44 29.54
CA ARG A 4 22.14 6.55 28.08
C ARG A 4 22.74 5.34 27.38
N GLU A 5 23.86 4.83 27.89
CA GLU A 5 24.50 3.61 27.39
C GLU A 5 23.64 2.38 27.65
N ARG A 6 22.99 2.31 28.82
CA ARG A 6 22.02 1.26 29.14
C ARG A 6 20.80 1.31 28.23
N GLY A 7 20.24 2.49 27.96
CA GLY A 7 19.14 2.64 27.02
C GLY A 7 19.50 2.21 25.59
N LEU A 8 20.73 2.49 25.14
CA LEU A 8 21.21 2.01 23.84
C LEU A 8 21.42 0.49 23.81
N ALA A 9 21.86 -0.11 24.92
CA ALA A 9 22.01 -1.56 25.03
C ALA A 9 20.65 -2.27 25.00
N GLU A 10 19.64 -1.72 25.68
CA GLU A 10 18.27 -2.25 25.66
C GLU A 10 17.65 -2.16 24.27
N ALA A 11 17.80 -1.03 23.57
CA ALA A 11 17.32 -0.88 22.20
C ALA A 11 17.98 -1.89 21.24
N ARG A 12 19.27 -2.13 21.39
CA ARG A 12 20.00 -3.12 20.57
C ARG A 12 19.55 -4.55 20.88
N ALA A 13 19.30 -4.86 22.15
CA ALA A 13 18.78 -6.17 22.56
C ALA A 13 17.37 -6.42 22.03
N PHE A 14 16.50 -5.40 22.07
CA PHE A 14 15.16 -5.47 21.50
C PHE A 14 15.19 -5.74 20.00
N TRP A 15 16.03 -5.02 19.25
CA TRP A 15 16.19 -5.22 17.81
C TRP A 15 16.75 -6.60 17.46
N ALA A 16 17.77 -7.06 18.20
CA ALA A 16 18.31 -8.40 18.00
C ALA A 16 17.28 -9.51 18.28
N ALA A 17 16.43 -9.33 19.29
CA ALA A 17 15.36 -10.29 19.58
C ALA A 17 14.25 -10.28 18.52
N GLN A 18 13.95 -9.11 17.94
CA GLN A 18 13.01 -8.99 16.82
C GLN A 18 13.56 -9.65 15.55
N GLU A 19 14.83 -9.42 15.22
CA GLU A 19 15.50 -10.03 14.06
C GLU A 19 15.61 -11.56 14.20
N ALA A 20 15.83 -12.07 15.41
CA ALA A 20 15.81 -13.51 15.67
C ALA A 20 14.41 -14.13 15.49
N ARG A 21 13.34 -13.39 15.80
CA ARG A 21 11.95 -13.83 15.56
C ARG A 21 11.62 -13.78 14.07
N ASP A 22 11.99 -12.69 13.38
CA ASP A 22 11.78 -12.54 11.94
C ASP A 22 12.54 -13.60 11.13
N ALA A 23 13.79 -13.89 11.51
CA ALA A 23 14.58 -14.98 10.91
C ALA A 23 14.02 -16.38 11.20
N ALA A 24 13.30 -16.55 12.32
CA ALA A 24 12.61 -17.80 12.65
C ALA A 24 11.25 -17.95 11.96
N ASP A 25 10.58 -16.84 11.67
CA ASP A 25 9.27 -16.78 11.00
C ASP A 25 9.40 -16.64 9.48
N ALA A 26 10.61 -16.37 8.96
CA ALA A 26 10.93 -16.43 7.55
C ALA A 26 10.76 -17.88 7.06
N PRO A 27 9.74 -18.18 6.23
CA PRO A 27 9.66 -19.50 5.63
C PRO A 27 10.92 -19.69 4.80
N SER A 28 11.64 -20.79 5.03
CA SER A 28 12.89 -21.11 4.34
C SER A 28 12.68 -21.15 2.82
N LEU A 29 12.85 -20.00 2.16
CA LEU A 29 12.77 -19.86 0.70
C LEU A 29 13.99 -20.46 -0.03
N LEU A 30 14.87 -21.16 0.68
CA LEU A 30 16.13 -21.72 0.16
C LEU A 30 16.45 -23.11 0.73
N GLY A 31 15.43 -23.89 1.09
CA GLY A 31 15.62 -25.22 1.65
C GLY A 31 14.45 -26.18 1.42
N GLY A 32 14.35 -26.73 0.20
CA GLY A 32 13.67 -28.00 -0.03
C GLY A 32 12.19 -27.92 -0.40
N LEU A 33 11.90 -28.24 -1.65
CA LEU A 33 10.70 -29.00 -2.03
C LEU A 33 10.68 -30.31 -1.22
N PRO A 34 9.82 -30.44 -0.22
CA PRO A 34 8.71 -31.39 -0.33
C PRO A 34 7.48 -30.87 0.43
N GLY A 35 6.45 -30.43 -0.28
CA GLY A 35 5.26 -29.89 0.39
C GLY A 35 4.34 -29.08 -0.50
N LEU A 36 4.35 -29.31 -1.82
CA LEU A 36 3.14 -29.06 -2.59
C LEU A 36 2.11 -30.07 -2.11
N GLY A 37 1.39 -29.71 -1.04
CA GLY A 37 0.07 -30.25 -0.79
C GLY A 37 -0.75 -30.08 -2.06
N GLU A 38 -1.34 -31.19 -2.49
CA GLU A 38 -1.89 -31.43 -3.82
C GLU A 38 -3.08 -30.55 -4.26
N ASP A 39 -3.55 -29.57 -3.49
CA ASP A 39 -4.87 -28.94 -3.75
C ASP A 39 -4.91 -27.40 -3.56
N GLY A 40 -3.93 -26.68 -4.11
CA GLY A 40 -4.02 -25.22 -4.23
C GLY A 40 -3.41 -24.76 -5.54
N PRO A 41 -4.12 -23.98 -6.39
CA PRO A 41 -3.56 -23.54 -7.66
C PRO A 41 -2.42 -22.56 -7.37
N VAL A 42 -1.19 -23.10 -7.36
CA VAL A 42 0.01 -22.31 -7.59
C VAL A 42 -0.23 -21.59 -8.90
N PHE A 43 -0.34 -20.27 -8.86
CA PHE A 43 -0.48 -19.47 -10.06
C PHE A 43 0.84 -19.51 -10.81
N LEU A 44 1.04 -20.57 -11.57
CA LEU A 44 1.99 -20.60 -12.66
C LEU A 44 1.27 -19.99 -13.86
N PRO A 45 1.82 -18.96 -14.52
CA PRO A 45 1.26 -18.46 -15.76
C PRO A 45 1.12 -19.66 -16.71
N ARG A 46 -0.12 -19.94 -17.09
CA ARG A 46 -0.47 -21.13 -17.87
C ARG A 46 0.17 -20.92 -19.24
N GLN A 47 1.00 -21.86 -19.70
CA GLN A 47 1.58 -21.81 -21.06
C GLN A 47 0.52 -21.66 -22.16
N ALA A 48 -0.76 -21.97 -21.88
CA ALA A 48 -1.88 -21.73 -22.76
C ALA A 48 -2.12 -20.24 -23.11
N ASP A 49 -1.74 -19.28 -22.24
CA ASP A 49 -1.79 -17.84 -22.57
C ASP A 49 -0.72 -17.41 -23.58
N MET A 50 0.25 -18.29 -23.88
CA MET A 50 1.24 -18.08 -24.95
C MET A 50 0.90 -18.81 -26.25
N VAL A 51 -0.10 -19.71 -26.25
CA VAL A 51 -0.52 -20.53 -27.41
C VAL A 51 -1.42 -19.75 -28.40
N GLY A 52 -1.43 -18.43 -28.29
CA GLY A 52 -2.00 -17.51 -29.28
C GLY A 52 -1.07 -16.35 -29.64
N LEU A 53 0.17 -16.38 -29.12
CA LEU A 53 1.27 -15.52 -29.53
C LEU A 53 2.14 -16.26 -30.58
N GLU A 54 1.49 -16.98 -31.49
CA GLU A 54 2.15 -17.43 -32.70
C GLU A 54 2.81 -16.21 -33.35
N PRO A 55 4.11 -16.28 -33.67
CA PRO A 55 4.81 -15.16 -34.24
C PRO A 55 4.19 -14.87 -35.60
N LEU A 56 3.35 -13.83 -35.66
CA LEU A 56 3.11 -13.08 -36.89
C LEU A 56 4.37 -12.31 -37.32
N LEU A 57 5.50 -12.54 -36.64
CA LEU A 57 6.85 -12.31 -37.14
C LEU A 57 7.25 -13.48 -38.02
N GLY A 58 6.72 -13.48 -39.24
CA GLY A 58 7.44 -14.08 -40.35
C GLY A 58 8.85 -13.47 -40.40
N ASP A 59 9.81 -14.28 -40.83
CA ASP A 59 11.25 -13.99 -41.02
C ASP A 59 11.55 -12.75 -41.91
N GLU A 60 10.54 -11.99 -42.31
CA GLU A 60 10.55 -10.93 -43.32
C GLU A 60 10.03 -9.58 -42.76
N LEU A 61 9.83 -9.43 -41.44
CA LEU A 61 9.50 -8.15 -40.80
C LEU A 61 10.62 -7.58 -39.90
N LEU A 62 11.74 -8.27 -39.76
CA LEU A 62 12.82 -7.88 -38.86
C LEU A 62 13.68 -6.70 -39.33
N ASP A 63 13.43 -6.13 -40.52
CA ASP A 63 14.35 -5.15 -41.13
C ASP A 63 13.80 -3.73 -41.30
N GLU A 64 12.58 -3.41 -40.83
CA GLU A 64 12.08 -2.02 -40.98
C GLU A 64 11.12 -1.59 -39.87
N TYR A 65 11.51 -1.79 -38.61
CA TYR A 65 11.03 -0.94 -37.53
C TYR A 65 12.12 0.08 -37.23
N PRO A 66 11.83 1.40 -37.14
CA PRO A 66 12.82 2.37 -36.68
C PRO A 66 13.18 2.02 -35.23
N GLU A 67 14.24 1.24 -35.07
CA GLU A 67 14.76 0.66 -33.81
C GLU A 67 15.09 1.73 -32.74
N ASP A 68 15.04 3.01 -33.11
CA ASP A 68 15.41 4.17 -32.29
C ASP A 68 14.37 5.31 -32.32
N SER A 69 13.06 4.99 -32.28
CA SER A 69 12.09 6.05 -31.95
C SER A 69 12.38 6.62 -30.55
N PRO A 70 12.42 7.96 -30.36
CA PRO A 70 12.79 8.58 -29.08
C PRO A 70 11.85 8.17 -27.94
N GLU A 71 10.60 7.86 -28.25
CA GLU A 71 9.61 7.37 -27.29
C GLU A 71 9.90 5.93 -26.83
N LEU A 72 10.35 5.07 -27.74
CA LEU A 72 10.77 3.69 -27.43
C LEU A 72 12.08 3.67 -26.63
N ALA A 73 13.05 4.51 -27.02
CA ALA A 73 14.28 4.71 -26.26
C ALA A 73 14.00 5.27 -24.85
N ALA A 74 13.07 6.21 -24.72
CA ALA A 74 12.64 6.72 -23.41
C ALA A 74 11.92 5.66 -22.58
N ALA A 75 11.07 4.82 -23.19
CA ALA A 75 10.40 3.71 -22.51
C ALA A 75 11.41 2.67 -21.99
N ARG A 76 12.43 2.32 -22.78
CA ARG A 76 13.52 1.41 -22.37
C ARG A 76 14.33 1.99 -21.20
N ARG A 77 14.61 3.30 -21.19
CA ARG A 77 15.29 4.01 -20.09
C ARG A 77 14.46 4.11 -18.81
N ARG A 78 13.13 4.01 -18.91
CA ARG A 78 12.20 4.10 -17.76
C ARG A 78 12.02 2.77 -17.04
N HIS A 79 12.57 1.67 -17.55
CA HIS A 79 12.46 0.38 -16.87
C HIS A 79 13.40 0.35 -15.64
N PRO A 80 12.95 -0.14 -14.46
CA PRO A 80 13.75 -0.15 -13.24
C PRO A 80 15.08 -0.90 -13.35
N SER A 81 15.19 -1.86 -14.28
CA SER A 81 16.43 -2.61 -14.54
C SER A 81 17.40 -1.89 -15.49
N HIS A 82 17.04 -0.72 -16.01
CA HIS A 82 17.89 0.05 -16.90
C HIS A 82 18.97 0.78 -16.09
N PRO A 83 20.25 0.80 -16.53
CA PRO A 83 21.34 1.41 -15.77
C PRO A 83 21.17 2.92 -15.52
N ASP A 84 20.49 3.62 -16.45
CA ASP A 84 20.15 5.04 -16.31
C ASP A 84 18.86 5.30 -15.50
N PHE A 85 18.21 4.27 -14.96
CA PHE A 85 17.04 4.44 -14.12
C PHE A 85 17.46 5.04 -12.78
N VAL A 86 17.08 6.29 -12.56
CA VAL A 86 17.18 6.94 -11.26
C VAL A 86 15.77 6.93 -10.67
N PRO A 87 15.52 6.21 -9.56
CA PRO A 87 14.26 6.30 -8.85
C PRO A 87 13.94 7.77 -8.59
N ALA A 88 12.69 8.19 -8.81
CA ALA A 88 12.26 9.54 -8.44
C ALA A 88 12.54 9.72 -6.95
N GLN A 89 13.60 10.47 -6.63
CA GLN A 89 13.95 10.74 -5.25
C GLN A 89 12.87 11.66 -4.70
N ALA A 90 12.14 11.21 -3.68
CA ALA A 90 11.32 12.08 -2.86
C ALA A 90 12.20 13.28 -2.48
N SER A 91 11.78 14.48 -2.89
CA SER A 91 12.69 15.63 -3.03
C SER A 91 13.42 15.97 -1.73
N HIS A 92 12.86 15.61 -0.56
CA HIS A 92 13.54 15.60 0.73
C HIS A 92 12.95 14.50 1.65
N PRO A 93 13.76 13.79 2.47
CA PRO A 93 13.24 12.91 3.50
C PRO A 93 12.45 13.75 4.53
N GLY A 94 11.12 13.60 4.53
CA GLY A 94 10.19 14.36 5.40
C GLY A 94 9.25 15.33 4.68
N ALA A 95 9.57 15.78 3.46
CA ALA A 95 8.66 16.63 2.68
C ALA A 95 7.34 15.91 2.35
N ASP A 96 7.40 14.60 2.12
CA ASP A 96 6.22 13.76 1.93
C ASP A 96 5.37 13.65 3.20
N HIS A 97 6.01 13.69 4.38
CA HIS A 97 5.30 13.65 5.66
C HIS A 97 4.51 14.94 5.88
N GLU A 98 5.15 16.10 5.75
CA GLU A 98 4.49 17.41 5.89
C GLU A 98 3.36 17.57 4.88
N ARG A 99 3.60 17.17 3.61
CA ARG A 99 2.57 17.17 2.58
C ARG A 99 1.37 16.30 2.96
N THR A 100 1.62 15.11 3.50
CA THR A 100 0.56 14.19 3.94
C THR A 100 -0.21 14.79 5.11
N VAL A 101 0.46 15.37 6.11
CA VAL A 101 -0.19 16.03 7.25
C VAL A 101 -1.08 17.17 6.78
N ASN A 102 -0.55 18.08 5.95
CA ASN A 102 -1.34 19.19 5.40
C ASN A 102 -2.56 18.68 4.62
N ARG A 103 -2.41 17.61 3.84
CA ARG A 103 -3.54 17.03 3.11
C ARG A 103 -4.60 16.42 4.03
N LEU A 104 -4.19 15.80 5.13
CA LEU A 104 -5.11 15.28 6.14
C LEU A 104 -5.85 16.41 6.87
N GLU A 105 -5.17 17.52 7.15
CA GLU A 105 -5.79 18.73 7.73
C GLU A 105 -6.80 19.34 6.77
N GLU A 106 -6.47 19.49 5.49
CA GLU A 106 -7.41 19.98 4.46
C GLU A 106 -8.67 19.12 4.37
N LEU A 107 -8.51 17.78 4.37
CA LEU A 107 -9.64 16.84 4.36
C LEU A 107 -10.53 16.99 5.60
N ALA A 108 -9.91 17.20 6.77
CA ALA A 108 -10.62 17.37 8.03
C ALA A 108 -11.35 18.72 8.11
N GLU A 109 -10.70 19.82 7.69
CA GLU A 109 -11.30 21.15 7.65
C GLU A 109 -12.49 21.21 6.69
N ALA A 110 -12.32 20.62 5.49
CA ALA A 110 -13.40 20.50 4.52
C ALA A 110 -14.50 19.51 4.92
N ARG A 111 -14.28 18.70 5.98
CA ARG A 111 -15.13 17.57 6.38
C ARG A 111 -15.48 16.68 5.19
N THR A 112 -14.47 16.36 4.39
CA THR A 112 -14.68 15.57 3.17
C THR A 112 -15.18 14.18 3.54
N ALA A 113 -16.33 13.80 3.00
CA ALA A 113 -16.92 12.50 3.27
C ALA A 113 -16.08 11.38 2.68
N LEU A 114 -16.00 10.28 3.43
CA LEU A 114 -15.44 9.02 3.00
C LEU A 114 -16.43 8.37 2.01
N ALA A 115 -15.92 7.94 0.87
CA ALA A 115 -16.68 7.29 -0.19
C ALA A 115 -16.52 5.77 -0.16
N ASP A 116 -15.32 5.27 0.19
CA ASP A 116 -15.03 3.84 0.23
C ASP A 116 -13.91 3.52 1.22
N VAL A 117 -13.98 2.33 1.82
CA VAL A 117 -12.92 1.75 2.67
C VAL A 117 -12.72 0.31 2.29
N ARG A 118 -11.48 -0.02 1.93
CA ARG A 118 -11.05 -1.36 1.55
C ARG A 118 -9.95 -1.83 2.48
N PRO A 119 -10.28 -2.64 3.50
CA PRO A 119 -9.28 -3.25 4.36
C PRO A 119 -8.40 -4.20 3.57
N GLY A 120 -7.09 -4.15 3.79
CA GLY A 120 -6.13 -5.02 3.10
C GLY A 120 -6.28 -6.49 3.52
N PRO A 121 -6.28 -7.47 2.58
CA PRO A 121 -6.22 -8.88 2.96
C PRO A 121 -4.93 -9.17 3.73
N LEU A 122 -5.01 -10.02 4.76
CA LEU A 122 -3.84 -10.52 5.52
C LEU A 122 -2.97 -9.43 6.18
N GLY A 123 -3.51 -8.26 6.50
CA GLY A 123 -2.70 -7.17 7.06
C GLY A 123 -1.79 -6.52 6.02
N THR A 124 -2.30 -6.36 4.80
CA THR A 124 -1.76 -5.42 3.80
C THR A 124 -2.37 -4.02 3.97
N LEU A 125 -1.94 -3.04 3.17
CA LEU A 125 -2.37 -1.65 3.29
C LEU A 125 -3.90 -1.50 3.19
N ASP A 126 -4.48 -0.77 4.15
CA ASP A 126 -5.87 -0.32 4.10
C ASP A 126 -5.99 0.89 3.16
N VAL A 127 -7.02 0.91 2.33
CA VAL A 127 -7.26 1.99 1.37
C VAL A 127 -8.55 2.74 1.71
N TYR A 128 -8.43 4.05 1.92
CA TYR A 128 -9.52 4.97 2.20
C TYR A 128 -9.69 5.91 1.01
N VAL A 129 -10.89 6.01 0.47
CA VAL A 129 -11.21 6.89 -0.67
C VAL A 129 -12.19 7.95 -0.20
N PHE A 130 -11.84 9.22 -0.42
CA PHE A 130 -12.67 10.36 -0.11
C PHE A 130 -13.46 10.82 -1.35
N THR A 131 -14.56 11.53 -1.11
CA THR A 131 -15.45 12.06 -2.15
C THR A 131 -14.78 13.09 -3.08
N ASP A 132 -13.69 13.72 -2.64
CA ASP A 132 -12.89 14.63 -3.47
C ASP A 132 -11.89 13.90 -4.40
N GLY A 133 -11.91 12.56 -4.39
CA GLY A 133 -10.99 11.72 -5.15
C GLY A 133 -9.67 11.44 -4.45
N THR A 134 -9.43 11.98 -3.25
CA THR A 134 -8.23 11.67 -2.48
C THR A 134 -8.25 10.21 -2.05
N THR A 135 -7.14 9.52 -2.28
CA THR A 135 -6.92 8.15 -1.80
C THR A 135 -5.81 8.14 -0.78
N LEU A 136 -6.08 7.58 0.39
CA LEU A 136 -5.12 7.39 1.46
C LEU A 136 -4.85 5.90 1.63
N CYS A 137 -3.57 5.52 1.54
CA CYS A 137 -3.11 4.18 1.86
C CYS A 137 -2.46 4.20 3.24
N MET A 138 -2.92 3.35 4.14
CA MET A 138 -2.35 3.24 5.48
C MET A 138 -1.87 1.82 5.74
N THR A 139 -0.73 1.72 6.41
CA THR A 139 -0.34 0.47 7.05
C THR A 139 -1.47 0.02 7.95
N PRO A 140 -1.85 -1.27 7.93
CA PRO A 140 -2.98 -1.75 8.70
C PRO A 140 -2.77 -1.44 10.16
N GLY A 141 -3.71 -0.68 10.70
CA GLY A 141 -3.76 -0.35 12.12
C GLY A 141 -4.77 -1.25 12.80
N HIS A 142 -5.84 -0.63 13.29
CA HIS A 142 -6.90 -1.32 14.00
C HIS A 142 -7.98 -1.79 13.00
N ARG A 143 -7.89 -3.05 12.57
CA ARG A 143 -8.78 -3.67 11.57
C ARG A 143 -10.27 -3.44 11.84
N GLU A 144 -10.69 -3.54 13.10
CA GLU A 144 -12.08 -3.30 13.52
C GLU A 144 -12.56 -1.88 13.16
N THR A 145 -11.68 -0.87 13.18
CA THR A 145 -12.04 0.50 12.78
C THR A 145 -12.33 0.58 11.29
N ALA A 146 -11.49 -0.04 10.45
CA ALA A 146 -11.71 -0.09 9.01
C ALA A 146 -12.99 -0.86 8.66
N GLU A 147 -13.27 -1.96 9.36
CA GLU A 147 -14.50 -2.74 9.22
C GLU A 147 -15.74 -1.94 9.63
N ARG A 148 -15.70 -1.24 10.76
CA ARG A 148 -16.80 -0.35 11.21
C ARG A 148 -17.05 0.81 10.26
N LEU A 149 -16.02 1.41 9.68
CA LEU A 149 -16.18 2.46 8.66
C LEU A 149 -16.79 1.89 7.38
N SER A 150 -16.36 0.70 6.96
CA SER A 150 -16.94 0.01 5.80
C SER A 150 -18.41 -0.35 6.03
N GLU A 151 -18.77 -0.79 7.25
CA GLU A 151 -20.15 -1.05 7.63
C GLU A 151 -21.01 0.22 7.66
N ALA A 152 -20.50 1.31 8.23
CA ALA A 152 -21.19 2.61 8.22
C ALA A 152 -21.48 3.10 6.80
N LEU A 153 -20.53 2.96 5.88
CA LEU A 153 -20.72 3.27 4.46
C LEU A 153 -21.80 2.40 3.80
N ARG A 154 -21.83 1.10 4.11
CA ARG A 154 -22.89 0.20 3.62
C ARG A 154 -24.26 0.53 4.20
N ALA A 155 -24.30 1.03 5.43
CA ALA A 155 -25.53 1.50 6.07
C ALA A 155 -26.02 2.86 5.53
N GLY A 156 -25.26 3.51 4.65
CA GLY A 156 -25.59 4.81 4.07
C GLY A 156 -25.13 6.01 4.91
N THR A 157 -24.43 5.78 6.01
CA THR A 157 -23.75 6.84 6.75
C THR A 157 -22.51 7.28 5.98
N ALA A 158 -22.21 8.58 5.98
CA ALA A 158 -21.02 9.13 5.34
C ALA A 158 -20.01 9.58 6.43
N PRO A 159 -19.03 8.76 6.82
CA PRO A 159 -18.04 9.16 7.79
C PRO A 159 -17.19 10.32 7.27
N VAL A 160 -16.83 11.26 8.13
CA VAL A 160 -15.91 12.36 7.79
C VAL A 160 -14.68 12.31 8.69
N LEU A 161 -13.53 12.70 8.14
CA LEU A 161 -12.31 12.85 8.92
C LEU A 161 -12.44 14.09 9.82
N LEU A 162 -12.21 13.93 11.12
CA LEU A 162 -12.20 15.02 12.09
C LEU A 162 -10.80 15.57 12.35
N GLY A 163 -9.79 14.74 12.09
CA GLY A 163 -8.39 15.10 12.25
C GLY A 163 -7.49 13.90 12.16
N GLY A 164 -6.24 14.16 11.79
CA GLY A 164 -5.15 13.20 11.83
C GLY A 164 -4.00 13.74 12.69
N SER A 165 -3.34 12.88 13.45
CA SER A 165 -2.03 13.21 14.02
C SER A 165 -0.97 12.25 13.50
N GLY A 166 0.24 12.76 13.24
CA GLY A 166 1.36 11.99 12.70
C GLY A 166 2.53 11.92 13.67
N ILE A 167 3.13 10.74 13.86
CA ILE A 167 4.38 10.54 14.60
C ILE A 167 5.28 9.62 13.78
N SER A 168 6.44 10.12 13.34
CA SER A 168 7.49 9.34 12.64
C SER A 168 6.96 8.27 11.68
N GLY A 169 6.14 8.68 10.71
CA GLY A 169 5.61 7.80 9.66
C GLY A 169 4.36 7.00 10.03
N ALA A 170 3.90 7.07 11.28
CA ALA A 170 2.59 6.57 11.68
C ALA A 170 1.56 7.71 11.72
N TYR A 171 0.31 7.40 11.41
CA TYR A 171 -0.80 8.35 11.47
C TYR A 171 -1.94 7.76 12.32
N ALA A 172 -2.54 8.58 13.16
CA ALA A 172 -3.77 8.28 13.89
C ALA A 172 -4.88 9.17 13.35
N LEU A 173 -5.92 8.56 12.78
CA LEU A 173 -7.06 9.26 12.18
C LEU A 173 -8.29 9.12 13.06
N THR A 174 -9.05 10.20 13.18
CA THR A 174 -10.32 10.20 13.91
C THR A 174 -11.45 10.49 12.94
N PHE A 175 -12.46 9.63 12.89
CA PHE A 175 -13.64 9.80 12.04
C PHE A 175 -14.88 9.99 12.89
N SER A 176 -15.80 10.85 12.44
CA SER A 176 -17.19 10.78 12.89
C SER A 176 -17.97 9.96 11.88
N CYS A 177 -18.48 8.82 12.29
CA CYS A 177 -19.61 8.19 11.61
C CYS A 177 -20.84 8.95 12.11
N GLY A 178 -21.56 9.66 11.23
CA GLY A 178 -22.77 10.40 11.63
C GLY A 178 -23.67 9.54 12.53
N ASP A 179 -24.29 10.17 13.54
CA ASP A 179 -25.37 9.51 14.29
C ASP A 179 -26.33 8.92 13.25
N SER A 180 -26.62 7.63 13.36
CA SER A 180 -27.71 7.04 12.59
C SER A 180 -28.89 7.97 12.80
N GLU A 181 -29.34 8.67 11.76
CA GLU A 181 -30.56 9.46 11.86
C GLU A 181 -31.66 8.45 12.22
N ASP A 182 -31.95 8.30 13.51
CA ASP A 182 -33.14 7.64 14.02
C ASP A 182 -34.29 8.45 13.43
N PRO A 183 -35.02 7.93 12.43
CA PRO A 183 -36.11 8.68 11.80
C PRO A 183 -37.32 8.83 12.75
N ASP A 184 -37.21 8.43 14.01
CA ASP A 184 -38.28 8.35 15.01
C ASP A 184 -38.10 9.30 16.21
N SER A 185 -37.08 10.16 16.25
CA SER A 185 -36.92 11.09 17.40
C SER A 185 -37.80 12.36 17.31
N ASN A 186 -38.80 12.39 16.44
CA ASN A 186 -39.77 13.48 16.34
C ASN A 186 -41.20 12.99 16.09
N VAL A 187 -41.78 12.29 17.07
CA VAL A 187 -43.24 12.18 17.28
C VAL A 187 -43.55 12.27 18.77
#